data_AF-A0A7S2EX47-F1
#
_entry.id   AF-A0A7S2EX47-F1
#
_cell.length_a   1.000
_cell.length_b   1.000
_cell.length_c   1.000
_cell.angle_alpha   90.00
_cell.angle_beta   90.00
_cell.angle_gamma   90.00
#
_symmetry.space_group_name_H-M   'P 1'
#
loop_
_entity.id
_entity.type
_entity.pdbx_description
1 polymer ?
#
loop_
_entity_poly.entity_id
_entity_poly.type
_entity_poly.pdbx_seq_one_letter_code
_entity_poly.pdbx_strand_id
1 'polypeptide(L)'
;DEATERARIATASFARGRDDADLEGHLKARIRAEDPMAHRAAAKARSRREASLREAGREVRPRYKGPRPKPNRYGIEPGYRWDGVDRGNDFENRVLAAAYSRGHRKEEAYKWSAADM
;
A
#
# COMPACT_ATOMS: atom_id res chain seq x y z
N ASP A 1 15.46 8.03 7.18
CA ASP A 1 16.40 9.13 6.94
C ASP A 1 17.10 8.94 5.61
N GLU A 2 17.40 10.01 4.90
CA GLU A 2 18.08 9.90 3.59
C GLU A 2 19.51 9.36 3.72
N ALA A 3 20.20 9.68 4.82
CA ALA A 3 21.57 9.24 5.06
C ALA A 3 21.68 7.72 5.20
N THR A 4 20.75 7.08 5.91
CA THR A 4 20.72 5.63 6.09
C THR A 4 20.43 4.91 4.79
N GLU A 5 19.53 5.46 3.97
CA GLU A 5 19.19 4.87 2.66
C GLU A 5 20.35 5.00 1.68
N ARG A 6 21.04 6.15 1.66
CA ARG A 6 22.27 6.34 0.86
C ARG A 6 23.36 5.37 1.28
N ALA A 7 23.57 5.17 2.58
CA ALA A 7 24.55 4.21 3.08
C ALA A 7 24.19 2.76 2.69
N ARG A 8 22.89 2.40 2.76
CA ARG A 8 22.40 1.09 2.32
C ARG A 8 22.62 0.88 0.82
N ILE A 9 22.29 1.88 -0.01
CA ILE A 9 22.48 1.81 -1.46
C ILE A 9 23.97 1.71 -1.81
N ALA A 10 24.84 2.41 -1.07
CA ALA A 10 26.28 2.38 -1.30
C ALA A 10 26.88 0.98 -1.04
N THR A 11 26.32 0.20 -0.13
CA THR A 11 26.78 -1.17 0.18
C THR A 11 26.00 -2.26 -0.56
N ALA A 12 24.80 -1.95 -1.05
CA ALA A 12 23.98 -2.89 -1.78
C ALA A 12 24.58 -3.28 -3.14
N SER A 13 24.36 -4.53 -3.54
CA SER A 13 24.72 -4.99 -4.89
C SER A 13 23.82 -4.32 -5.95
N PHE A 14 24.37 -4.13 -7.16
CA PHE A 14 23.64 -3.51 -8.26
C PHE A 14 22.41 -4.31 -8.70
N ALA A 15 22.53 -5.64 -8.74
CA ALA A 15 21.46 -6.55 -9.14
C ALA A 15 21.03 -7.42 -7.95
N ARG A 16 19.71 -7.56 -7.75
CA ARG A 16 19.16 -8.44 -6.70
C ARG A 16 19.33 -9.90 -7.11
N GLY A 17 20.03 -10.67 -6.29
CA GLY A 17 20.20 -12.10 -6.46
C GLY A 17 19.09 -12.92 -5.80
N ARG A 18 19.17 -14.25 -5.96
CA ARG A 18 18.30 -15.19 -5.26
C ARG A 18 18.46 -15.13 -3.74
N ASP A 19 19.70 -14.94 -3.28
CA ASP A 19 20.09 -14.98 -1.86
C ASP A 19 20.10 -13.59 -1.21
N ASP A 20 19.36 -12.64 -1.77
CA ASP A 20 19.24 -11.28 -1.24
C ASP A 20 18.47 -11.29 0.10
N ALA A 21 19.17 -10.95 1.18
CA ALA A 21 18.64 -10.99 2.55
C ALA A 21 17.48 -10.00 2.77
N ASP A 22 17.50 -8.84 2.10
CA ASP A 22 16.47 -7.82 2.21
C ASP A 22 15.18 -8.27 1.52
N LEU A 23 15.30 -8.86 0.32
CA LEU A 23 14.19 -9.47 -0.40
C LEU A 23 13.56 -10.61 0.40
N GLU A 24 14.40 -11.52 0.91
CA GLU A 24 13.95 -12.67 1.69
C GLU A 24 13.23 -12.22 2.98
N GLY A 25 13.76 -11.19 3.66
CA GLY A 25 13.12 -10.57 4.81
C GLY A 25 11.74 -9.97 4.48
N HIS A 26 11.64 -9.25 3.36
CA HIS A 26 10.38 -8.67 2.88
C HIS A 26 9.35 -9.75 2.52
N LEU A 27 9.76 -10.83 1.84
CA LEU A 27 8.88 -11.93 1.46
C LEU A 27 8.35 -12.72 2.68
N LYS A 28 9.18 -12.90 3.70
CA LYS A 28 8.78 -13.52 4.98
C LYS A 28 7.81 -12.64 5.77
N ALA A 29 7.93 -11.31 5.67
CA ALA A 29 7.03 -10.39 6.35
C ALA A 29 5.63 -10.32 5.70
N ARG A 30 5.47 -10.74 4.44
CA ARG A 30 4.19 -10.71 3.73
C ARG A 30 3.22 -11.73 4.30
N ILE A 31 2.15 -11.23 4.91
CA ILE A 31 1.03 -12.05 5.39
C ILE A 31 0.22 -12.53 4.19
N ARG A 32 -0.01 -13.84 4.10
CA ARG A 32 -0.85 -14.47 3.07
C ARG A 32 -2.21 -14.79 3.67
N ALA A 33 -3.29 -14.48 2.97
CA ALA A 33 -4.65 -14.71 3.48
C ALA A 33 -4.98 -16.21 3.63
N GLU A 34 -4.44 -17.04 2.74
CA GLU A 34 -4.68 -18.50 2.71
C GLU A 34 -3.92 -19.29 3.80
N ASP A 35 -3.08 -18.63 4.60
CA ASP A 35 -2.32 -19.29 5.66
C ASP A 35 -3.20 -19.44 6.93
N PRO A 36 -3.38 -20.65 7.50
CA PRO A 36 -4.13 -20.81 8.76
C PRO A 36 -3.56 -19.97 9.90
N MET A 37 -2.27 -19.65 9.88
CA MET A 37 -1.57 -18.83 10.88
C MET A 37 -1.56 -17.32 10.56
N ALA A 38 -2.21 -16.89 9.47
CA ALA A 38 -2.26 -15.48 9.06
C ALA A 38 -2.74 -14.54 10.18
N HIS A 39 -3.74 -14.97 10.95
CA HIS A 39 -4.28 -14.21 12.07
C HIS A 39 -3.22 -13.91 13.15
N ARG A 40 -2.38 -14.89 13.48
CA ARG A 40 -1.28 -14.73 14.45
C ARG A 40 -0.17 -13.87 13.88
N ALA A 41 0.18 -14.08 12.61
CA ALA A 41 1.18 -13.27 11.92
C ALA A 41 0.78 -11.79 11.87
N ALA A 42 -0.49 -11.50 11.59
CA ALA A 42 -1.06 -10.15 11.61
C ALA A 42 -1.01 -9.50 13.00
N ALA A 43 -1.40 -10.22 14.04
CA ALA A 43 -1.33 -9.74 15.42
C ALA A 43 0.13 -9.40 15.82
N LYS A 44 1.08 -10.27 15.46
CA LYS A 44 2.51 -10.07 15.71
C LYS A 44 3.09 -8.90 14.91
N ALA A 45 2.67 -8.72 13.66
CA ALA A 45 3.11 -7.59 12.84
C ALA A 45 2.60 -6.25 13.42
N ARG A 46 1.34 -6.23 13.91
CA ARG A 46 0.77 -5.06 14.57
C ARG A 46 1.54 -4.69 15.85
N SER A 47 1.82 -5.66 16.73
CA SER A 47 2.54 -5.39 17.97
C SER A 47 3.97 -4.89 17.72
N ARG A 48 4.67 -5.47 16.74
CA ARG A 48 6.00 -4.98 16.30
C ARG A 48 5.96 -3.55 15.80
N ARG A 49 4.95 -3.20 15.00
CA ARG A 49 4.76 -1.83 14.51
C ARG A 49 4.54 -0.86 15.67
N GLU A 50 3.68 -1.20 16.61
CA GLU A 50 3.42 -0.37 17.80
C GLU A 50 4.69 -0.21 18.66
N ALA A 51 5.49 -1.26 18.84
CA ALA A 51 6.78 -1.18 19.52
C ALA A 51 7.77 -0.26 18.80
N SER A 52 7.93 -0.40 17.48
CA SER A 52 8.84 0.46 16.69
C SER A 52 8.45 1.95 16.71
N LEU A 53 7.15 2.25 16.76
CA LEU A 53 6.67 3.63 16.86
C LEU A 53 6.99 4.25 18.22
N ARG A 54 6.86 3.46 19.30
CA ARG A 54 7.24 3.87 20.66
C ARG A 54 8.74 4.12 20.77
N GLU A 55 9.55 3.22 20.22
CA GLU A 55 11.02 3.35 20.20
C GLU A 55 11.47 4.59 19.42
N ALA A 56 10.82 4.89 18.29
CA ALA A 56 11.09 6.09 17.49
C ALA A 56 10.60 7.41 18.14
N GLY A 57 10.06 7.38 19.37
CA GLY A 57 9.52 8.54 20.06
C GLY A 57 8.33 9.20 19.36
N ARG A 58 7.71 8.52 18.38
CA ARG A 58 6.57 9.05 17.64
C ARG A 58 5.29 8.69 18.39
N GLU A 59 4.55 9.70 18.81
CA GLU A 59 3.22 9.49 19.40
C GLU A 59 2.33 8.72 18.42
N VAL A 60 1.77 7.60 18.87
CA VAL A 60 0.84 6.79 18.08
C VAL A 60 -0.46 7.57 17.97
N ARG A 61 -0.55 8.42 16.94
CA ARG A 61 -1.78 9.16 16.65
C ARG A 61 -2.92 8.16 16.43
N PRO A 62 -4.11 8.42 16.98
CA PRO A 62 -5.27 7.59 16.72
C PRO A 62 -5.55 7.53 15.22
N ARG A 63 -6.14 6.43 14.77
CA ARG A 63 -6.65 6.30 13.40
C ARG A 63 -8.13 6.61 13.36
N TYR A 64 -8.59 6.99 12.18
CA TYR A 64 -10.00 7.15 11.92
C TYR A 64 -10.76 5.83 12.13
N LYS A 65 -11.90 5.89 12.82
CA LYS A 65 -12.73 4.74 13.21
C LYS A 65 -14.14 4.77 12.59
N GLY A 66 -14.43 5.74 11.73
CA GLY A 66 -15.76 5.92 11.13
C GLY A 66 -15.97 5.08 9.87
N PRO A 67 -17.05 5.38 9.10
CA PRO A 67 -17.37 4.69 7.85
C PRO A 67 -16.23 4.75 6.83
N ARG A 68 -16.13 3.76 5.94
CA ARG A 68 -15.03 3.73 4.96
C ARG A 68 -15.03 5.00 4.10
N PRO A 69 -13.90 5.74 4.03
CA PRO A 69 -13.79 6.94 3.20
C PRO A 69 -13.92 6.61 1.72
N LYS A 70 -14.28 7.61 0.90
CA LYS A 70 -14.12 7.51 -0.54
C LYS A 70 -12.64 7.28 -0.89
N PRO A 71 -12.34 6.44 -1.90
CA PRO A 71 -10.97 6.21 -2.32
C PRO A 71 -10.38 7.49 -2.90
N ASN A 72 -9.12 7.77 -2.56
CA ASN A 72 -8.32 8.81 -3.19
C ASN A 72 -7.17 8.17 -3.98
N ARG A 73 -6.61 8.92 -4.93
CA ARG A 73 -5.49 8.44 -5.76
C ARG A 73 -4.22 8.08 -4.98
N TYR A 74 -4.06 8.61 -3.77
CA TYR A 74 -2.83 8.49 -2.99
C TYR A 74 -2.89 7.42 -1.88
N GLY A 75 -4.03 6.75 -1.70
CA GLY A 75 -4.24 5.79 -0.62
C GLY A 75 -4.10 6.40 0.79
N ILE A 76 -4.27 7.71 0.95
CA ILE A 76 -4.11 8.39 2.24
C ILE A 76 -5.38 8.20 3.06
N GLU A 77 -5.24 7.65 4.27
CA GLU A 77 -6.34 7.54 5.22
C GLU A 77 -6.74 8.91 5.77
N PRO A 78 -8.04 9.16 6.02
CA PRO A 78 -8.50 10.39 6.63
C PRO A 78 -7.93 10.56 8.04
N GLY A 79 -7.84 11.81 8.48
CA GLY A 79 -7.46 12.12 9.86
C GLY A 79 -8.45 11.53 10.87
N TYR A 80 -7.96 11.24 12.07
CA TYR A 80 -8.76 10.60 13.14
C TYR A 80 -10.00 11.38 13.58
N ARG A 81 -10.02 12.70 13.32
CA ARG A 81 -11.12 13.62 13.65
C ARG A 81 -12.09 13.84 12.49
N TRP A 82 -11.86 13.22 11.35
CA TRP A 82 -12.80 13.33 10.24
C TRP A 82 -14.15 12.75 10.67
N ASP A 83 -15.25 13.39 10.28
CA ASP A 83 -16.59 13.02 10.70
C ASP A 83 -17.25 11.96 9.80
N GLY A 84 -16.59 11.59 8.69
CA GLY A 84 -17.12 10.65 7.70
C GLY A 84 -18.02 11.29 6.65
N VAL A 85 -18.27 12.60 6.72
CA VAL A 85 -19.07 13.30 5.73
C VAL A 85 -18.16 13.82 4.63
N ASP A 86 -18.44 13.38 3.40
CA ASP A 86 -17.76 13.88 2.22
C ASP A 86 -18.28 15.27 1.84
N ARG A 87 -17.35 16.23 1.69
CA ARG A 87 -17.61 17.62 1.33
C ARG A 87 -16.89 18.03 0.04
N GLY A 88 -16.44 17.06 -0.75
CA GLY A 88 -15.74 17.29 -2.01
C GLY A 88 -16.67 17.60 -3.19
N ASN A 89 -16.06 17.95 -4.32
CA ASN A 89 -16.71 18.22 -5.61
C ASN A 89 -16.70 16.99 -6.56
N ASP A 90 -16.64 15.78 -6.00
CA ASP A 90 -16.50 14.51 -6.71
C ASP A 90 -15.32 14.43 -7.72
N PHE A 91 -14.29 15.27 -7.57
CA PHE A 91 -13.12 15.24 -8.45
C PHE A 91 -12.42 13.88 -8.45
N GLU A 92 -12.15 13.31 -7.27
CA GLU A 92 -11.48 12.00 -7.15
C GLU A 92 -12.30 10.89 -7.84
N ASN A 93 -13.63 10.92 -7.72
CA ASN A 93 -14.52 9.98 -8.40
C ASN A 93 -14.41 10.10 -9.92
N ARG A 94 -14.42 11.34 -10.45
CA ARG A 94 -14.25 11.58 -11.90
C ARG A 94 -12.90 11.11 -12.40
N VAL A 95 -11.82 11.35 -11.66
CA VAL A 95 -10.47 10.92 -12.07
C VAL A 95 -10.34 9.40 -12.05
N LEU A 96 -10.86 8.72 -11.03
CA LEU A 96 -10.84 7.26 -10.97
C LEU A 96 -11.67 6.62 -12.08
N ALA A 97 -12.87 7.16 -12.36
CA ALA A 97 -13.70 6.70 -13.47
C ALA A 97 -13.02 6.91 -14.85
N ALA A 98 -12.36 8.05 -15.04
CA ALA A 98 -11.60 8.33 -16.26
C ALA A 98 -10.41 7.37 -16.43
N ALA A 99 -9.68 7.07 -15.35
CA ALA A 99 -8.59 6.10 -15.38
C ALA A 99 -9.07 4.68 -15.73
N TYR A 100 -10.16 4.23 -15.11
CA TYR A 100 -10.77 2.93 -15.39
C TYR A 100 -11.27 2.81 -16.83
N SER A 101 -12.03 3.80 -17.31
CA SER A 101 -12.55 3.80 -18.68
C SER A 101 -11.45 3.81 -19.73
N ARG A 102 -10.33 4.50 -19.48
CA ARG A 102 -9.16 4.45 -20.37
C ARG A 102 -8.51 3.06 -20.44
N GLY A 103 -8.39 2.38 -19.29
CA GLY A 103 -7.89 1.00 -19.24
C GLY A 103 -8.81 0.04 -19.99
N HIS A 104 -10.11 0.13 -19.71
CA HIS A 104 -11.14 -0.70 -20.36
C HIS A 104 -11.13 -0.55 -21.88
N ARG A 105 -11.13 0.68 -22.40
CA ARG A 105 -11.08 0.93 -23.85
C ARG A 105 -9.84 0.33 -24.51
N LYS A 106 -8.68 0.36 -23.83
CA LYS A 106 -7.45 -0.25 -24.34
C LYS A 106 -7.57 -1.78 -24.42
N GLU A 107 -8.16 -2.40 -23.40
CA GLU A 107 -8.41 -3.84 -23.38
C GLU A 107 -9.43 -4.26 -24.45
N GLU A 108 -10.51 -3.49 -24.61
CA GLU A 108 -11.48 -3.70 -25.69
C GLU A 108 -10.81 -3.59 -27.05
N ALA A 109 -10.08 -2.50 -27.32
CA ALA A 109 -9.38 -2.32 -28.58
C ALA A 109 -8.41 -3.47 -28.87
N TYR A 110 -7.69 -3.97 -27.86
CA TYR A 110 -6.84 -5.13 -27.99
C TYR A 110 -7.63 -6.39 -28.37
N LYS A 111 -8.70 -6.72 -27.62
CA LYS A 111 -9.58 -7.87 -27.89
C LYS A 111 -10.19 -7.81 -29.29
N TRP A 112 -10.60 -6.63 -29.75
CA TRP A 112 -11.12 -6.42 -31.09
C TRP A 112 -10.04 -6.62 -32.17
N SER A 113 -8.84 -6.06 -31.99
CA SER A 113 -7.76 -6.22 -32.98
C SER A 113 -7.24 -7.66 -33.09
N ALA A 114 -7.29 -8.42 -31.99
CA ALA A 114 -6.81 -9.79 -31.92
C ALA A 114 -7.87 -10.84 -32.32
N ALA A 115 -9.11 -10.43 -32.62
CA ALA A 115 -10.22 -11.35 -32.91
C ALA A 115 -10.17 -11.98 -34.32
N ASP A 116 -9.48 -11.34 -35.27
CA ASP A 116 -9.35 -11.78 -36.67
C ASP A 116 -7.92 -12.27 -37.00
N MET A 117 -7.11 -12.55 -35.96
CA MET A 117 -5.76 -13.11 -36.06
C MET A 117 -5.77 -14.56 -35.58
#